data_AF-A0A645AAA1-F1
#
_entry.id   AF-A0A645AAA1-F1
#
_cell.length_a   1.000
_cell.length_b   1.000
_cell.length_c   1.000
_cell.angle_alpha   90.00
_cell.angle_beta   90.00
_cell.angle_gamma   90.00
#
_symmetry.space_group_name_H-M   'P 1'
#
loop_
_entity.id
_entity.type
_entity.pdbx_description
1 polymer ?
#
loop_
_entity_poly.entity_id
_entity_poly.type
_entity_poly.pdbx_seq_one_letter_code
_entity_poly.pdbx_strand_id
1 'polypeptide(L)'
;MVITTFQHYEVYVYMYGELYAKDFQDAAVAGADIVNGSQAHYAMGMEFMDNSFIHYGLGNFLFDQMSYDVVGEKIRREFIDRHIIYNGEYISTELKTALLTDWAQPVPMTQEDRVSFLQDIFVGSHWK
;
A
#
# COMPACT_ATOMS: atom_id res chain seq x y z
N MET A 1 -19.98 6.36 -2.88
CA MET A 1 -18.63 5.95 -2.48
C MET A 1 -18.61 4.49 -2.04
N VAL A 2 -17.70 3.70 -2.61
CA VAL A 2 -17.43 2.31 -2.26
C VAL A 2 -15.94 2.16 -1.96
N ILE A 3 -15.64 1.60 -0.79
CA ILE A 3 -14.28 1.24 -0.37
C ILE A 3 -14.26 -0.26 -0.21
N THR A 4 -13.31 -0.93 -0.85
CA THR A 4 -13.15 -2.37 -0.75
C THR A 4 -11.72 -2.72 -0.37
N THR A 5 -11.56 -3.86 0.29
CA THR A 5 -10.26 -4.36 0.68
C THR A 5 -10.13 -5.82 0.29
N PHE A 6 -8.90 -6.20 -0.07
CA PHE A 6 -8.56 -7.59 -0.37
C PHE A 6 -7.56 -8.12 0.65
N GLN A 7 -7.68 -9.42 0.89
CA GLN A 7 -6.58 -10.27 1.32
C GLN A 7 -6.24 -11.16 0.12
N HIS A 8 -4.96 -11.27 -0.20
CA HIS A 8 -4.46 -12.02 -1.34
C HIS A 8 -3.15 -12.73 -0.97
N TYR A 9 -2.54 -13.46 -1.91
CA TYR A 9 -1.25 -14.11 -1.69
C TYR A 9 -0.17 -13.13 -1.22
N GLU A 10 0.59 -13.54 -0.22
CA GLU A 10 1.75 -12.81 0.26
C GLU A 10 2.88 -12.86 -0.78
N VAL A 11 3.29 -11.68 -1.25
CA VAL A 11 4.39 -11.51 -2.20
C VAL A 11 5.28 -10.34 -1.75
N TYR A 12 6.57 -10.46 -2.01
CA TYR A 12 7.59 -9.50 -1.53
C TYR A 12 8.19 -8.72 -2.71
N VAL A 13 7.33 -8.01 -3.42
CA VAL A 13 7.67 -7.22 -4.60
C VAL A 13 7.06 -5.83 -4.50
N TYR A 14 7.73 -4.81 -5.05
CA TYR A 14 7.25 -3.44 -5.00
C TYR A 14 6.02 -3.19 -5.87
N MET A 15 5.76 -4.00 -6.89
CA MET A 15 4.58 -3.86 -7.75
C MET A 15 3.96 -5.22 -8.02
N TYR A 16 2.67 -5.22 -8.28
CA TYR A 16 1.92 -6.43 -8.56
C TYR A 16 2.40 -7.14 -9.84
N GLY A 17 2.08 -8.43 -9.93
CA GLY A 17 2.02 -9.19 -11.17
C GLY A 17 0.56 -9.27 -11.63
N GLU A 18 0.34 -9.47 -12.93
CA GLU A 18 -0.98 -9.41 -13.57
C GLU A 18 -2.05 -10.26 -12.86
N LEU A 19 -1.65 -11.41 -12.31
CA LEU A 19 -2.54 -12.37 -11.64
C LEU A 19 -3.25 -11.83 -10.41
N TYR A 20 -2.65 -10.90 -9.65
CA TYR A 20 -3.23 -10.37 -8.41
C TYR A 20 -3.89 -9.01 -8.62
N ALA A 21 -3.35 -8.19 -9.53
CA ALA A 21 -3.95 -6.88 -9.78
C ALA A 21 -5.32 -6.97 -10.41
N LYS A 22 -5.60 -8.05 -11.14
CA LYS A 22 -6.90 -8.24 -11.78
C LYS A 22 -8.06 -8.14 -10.81
N ASP A 23 -7.98 -8.75 -9.62
CA ASP A 23 -9.09 -8.69 -8.66
C ASP A 23 -9.31 -7.26 -8.12
N PHE A 24 -8.21 -6.52 -7.92
CA PHE A 24 -8.26 -5.13 -7.48
C PHE A 24 -8.82 -4.22 -8.57
N GLN A 25 -8.37 -4.41 -9.82
CA GLN A 25 -8.84 -3.69 -10.99
C GLN A 25 -10.29 -4.01 -11.31
N ASP A 26 -10.71 -5.27 -11.23
CA ASP A 26 -12.10 -5.68 -11.45
C ASP A 26 -13.04 -5.02 -10.42
N ALA A 27 -12.58 -4.83 -9.18
CA ALA A 27 -13.34 -4.08 -8.18
C ALA A 27 -13.44 -2.58 -8.51
N ALA A 28 -12.37 -1.98 -9.02
CA ALA A 28 -12.39 -0.61 -9.54
C ALA A 28 -13.35 -0.48 -10.74
N VAL A 29 -13.31 -1.42 -11.71
CA VAL A 29 -14.25 -1.48 -12.85
C VAL A 29 -15.70 -1.62 -12.36
N ALA A 30 -15.92 -2.37 -11.28
CA ALA A 30 -17.25 -2.52 -10.67
C ALA A 30 -17.74 -1.28 -9.90
N GLY A 31 -16.92 -0.22 -9.80
CA GLY A 31 -17.28 1.07 -9.22
C GLY A 31 -16.75 1.31 -7.80
N ALA A 32 -15.72 0.59 -7.35
CA ALA A 32 -15.01 0.93 -6.12
C ALA A 32 -14.18 2.20 -6.31
N ASP A 33 -14.37 3.21 -5.46
CA ASP A 33 -13.56 4.44 -5.48
C ASP A 33 -12.18 4.23 -4.86
N ILE A 34 -12.09 3.34 -3.88
CA ILE A 34 -10.84 2.98 -3.19
C ILE A 34 -10.76 1.45 -3.08
N VAL A 35 -9.64 0.88 -3.51
CA VAL A 35 -9.32 -0.54 -3.41
C VAL A 35 -7.99 -0.70 -2.68
N ASN A 36 -7.97 -1.44 -1.57
CA ASN A 36 -6.76 -1.54 -0.74
C ASN A 36 -6.40 -2.98 -0.33
N GLY A 37 -5.11 -3.31 -0.41
CA GLY A 37 -4.55 -4.57 0.07
C GLY A 37 -4.33 -4.51 1.58
N SER A 38 -5.19 -5.21 2.33
CA SER A 38 -5.27 -5.08 3.79
C SER A 38 -4.23 -5.88 4.58
N GLN A 39 -3.61 -6.88 3.97
CA GLN A 39 -2.85 -7.91 4.67
C GLN A 39 -1.51 -8.25 3.98
N ALA A 40 -1.03 -7.38 3.10
CA ALA A 40 0.29 -7.55 2.49
C ALA A 40 1.38 -7.29 3.53
N HIS A 41 2.24 -8.27 3.83
CA HIS A 41 3.40 -8.06 4.73
C HIS A 41 4.48 -7.13 4.15
N TYR A 42 4.43 -6.83 2.85
CA TYR A 42 5.39 -5.96 2.17
C TYR A 42 4.69 -4.77 1.55
N ALA A 43 5.25 -3.58 1.71
CA ALA A 43 4.68 -2.38 1.11
C ALA A 43 4.78 -2.47 -0.41
N MET A 44 3.64 -2.27 -1.07
CA MET A 44 3.50 -2.40 -2.52
C MET A 44 3.11 -1.07 -3.15
N GLY A 45 3.14 -1.06 -4.47
CA GLY A 45 2.75 0.04 -5.31
C GLY A 45 1.27 0.37 -5.22
N MET A 46 0.94 1.44 -5.92
CA MET A 46 -0.41 1.95 -6.08
C MET A 46 -0.60 2.38 -7.53
N GLU A 47 -1.84 2.51 -7.97
CA GLU A 47 -2.20 3.07 -9.27
C GLU A 47 -3.54 3.80 -9.20
N PHE A 48 -3.77 4.67 -10.18
CA PHE A 48 -5.09 5.19 -10.46
C PHE A 48 -5.65 4.48 -11.69
N MET A 49 -6.86 3.95 -11.56
CA MET A 49 -7.61 3.39 -12.68
C MET A 49 -8.91 4.19 -12.80
N ASP A 50 -9.03 4.98 -13.85
CA ASP A 50 -10.08 6.01 -13.98
C ASP A 50 -10.14 6.93 -12.74
N ASN A 51 -11.24 6.87 -11.98
CA ASN A 51 -11.45 7.65 -10.76
C ASN A 51 -11.14 6.86 -9.48
N SER A 52 -10.70 5.61 -9.61
CA SER A 52 -10.44 4.71 -8.50
C SER A 52 -8.97 4.78 -8.07
N PHE A 53 -8.73 4.90 -6.76
CA PHE A 53 -7.41 4.73 -6.18
C PHE A 53 -7.22 3.26 -5.77
N ILE A 54 -6.16 2.63 -6.26
CA ILE A 54 -5.80 1.26 -5.94
C ILE A 54 -4.45 1.25 -5.23
N HIS A 55 -4.37 0.67 -4.04
CA HIS A 55 -3.13 0.43 -3.32
C HIS A 55 -3.00 -1.07 -3.02
N TYR A 56 -1.98 -1.72 -3.57
CA TYR A 56 -1.90 -3.18 -3.58
C TYR A 56 -1.50 -3.80 -2.25
N GLY A 57 -0.87 -3.02 -1.37
CA GLY A 57 -0.44 -3.52 -0.08
C GLY A 57 0.17 -2.43 0.79
N LEU A 58 -0.42 -2.21 1.96
CA LEU A 58 0.07 -1.24 2.93
C LEU A 58 1.39 -1.64 3.61
N GLY A 59 1.90 -2.85 3.37
CA GLY A 59 3.02 -3.41 4.10
C GLY A 59 2.62 -3.80 5.52
N ASN A 60 3.58 -3.76 6.43
CA ASN A 60 3.46 -4.38 7.76
C ASN A 60 2.45 -3.74 8.73
N PHE A 61 1.58 -2.87 8.23
CA PHE A 61 0.67 -2.02 8.97
C PHE A 61 -0.17 -2.75 10.05
N LEU A 62 -0.49 -4.04 9.84
CA LEU A 62 -1.30 -4.85 10.76
C LEU A 62 -0.52 -5.98 11.46
N PHE A 63 0.80 -6.05 11.30
CA PHE A 63 1.59 -7.21 11.71
C PHE A 63 2.89 -6.86 12.45
N ASP A 64 3.67 -7.89 12.82
CA ASP A 64 4.78 -7.81 13.77
C ASP A 64 6.15 -8.24 13.20
N GLN A 65 6.25 -8.53 11.90
CA GLN A 65 7.46 -9.08 11.30
C GLN A 65 8.59 -8.04 11.26
N MET A 66 9.66 -8.29 12.01
CA MET A 66 10.82 -7.38 12.03
C MET A 66 11.84 -7.68 10.93
N SER A 67 11.80 -8.85 10.30
CA SER A 67 12.67 -9.26 9.20
C SER A 67 12.08 -10.44 8.44
N TYR A 68 12.49 -10.63 7.18
CA TYR A 68 12.13 -11.80 6.38
C TYR A 68 13.22 -12.13 5.37
N ASP A 69 13.46 -13.42 5.11
CA ASP A 69 14.66 -13.90 4.41
C ASP A 69 14.93 -13.24 3.05
N VAL A 70 13.88 -12.92 2.27
CA VAL A 70 14.04 -12.35 0.91
C VAL A 70 14.16 -10.84 0.85
N VAL A 71 13.68 -10.11 1.87
CA VAL A 71 13.62 -8.63 1.87
C VAL A 71 14.31 -7.98 3.07
N GLY A 72 14.78 -8.77 4.03
CA GLY A 72 15.38 -8.32 5.27
C GLY A 72 14.49 -7.36 6.04
N GLU A 73 15.08 -6.32 6.61
CA GLU A 73 14.38 -5.30 7.40
C GLU A 73 13.44 -4.41 6.57
N LYS A 74 13.47 -4.47 5.23
CA LYS A 74 12.53 -3.70 4.41
C LYS A 74 11.07 -4.12 4.65
N ILE A 75 10.84 -5.32 5.19
CA ILE A 75 9.51 -5.76 5.60
C ILE A 75 8.87 -4.84 6.66
N ARG A 76 9.68 -4.10 7.42
CA ARG A 76 9.21 -3.18 8.46
C ARG A 76 8.56 -1.90 7.91
N ARG A 77 8.65 -1.65 6.60
CA ARG A 77 8.11 -0.41 5.99
C ARG A 77 6.62 -0.56 5.76
N GLU A 78 5.87 0.45 6.15
CA GLU A 78 4.41 0.43 6.04
C GLU A 78 3.83 1.81 5.69
N PHE A 79 2.65 1.76 5.07
CA PHE A 79 1.83 2.90 4.78
C PHE A 79 0.69 3.03 5.78
N ILE A 80 0.35 4.28 6.10
CA ILE A 80 -0.88 4.64 6.81
C ILE A 80 -1.61 5.61 5.89
N ASP A 81 -2.46 5.07 5.04
CA ASP A 81 -3.20 5.87 4.06
C ASP A 81 -4.33 6.65 4.74
N ARG A 82 -4.27 7.98 4.63
CA ARG A 82 -5.36 8.85 5.07
C ARG A 82 -6.16 9.30 3.85
N HIS A 83 -7.26 8.61 3.61
CA HIS A 83 -8.23 9.00 2.58
C HIS A 83 -9.05 10.21 3.02
N ILE A 84 -9.18 11.19 2.14
CA ILE A 84 -9.95 12.42 2.33
C ILE A 84 -11.20 12.31 1.48
N ILE A 85 -12.35 12.28 2.15
CA ILE A 85 -13.66 12.07 1.55
C ILE A 85 -14.57 13.20 2.01
N TYR A 86 -15.30 13.79 1.07
CA TYR A 86 -16.21 14.88 1.35
C TYR A 86 -17.43 14.81 0.43
N ASN A 87 -18.61 15.07 0.98
CA ASN A 87 -19.86 15.07 0.22
C ASN A 87 -20.12 13.78 -0.60
N GLY A 88 -19.66 12.64 -0.09
CA GLY A 88 -19.80 11.34 -0.77
C GLY A 88 -18.82 11.10 -1.91
N GLU A 89 -17.84 11.98 -2.11
CA GLU A 89 -16.81 11.89 -3.15
C GLU A 89 -15.42 11.68 -2.53
N TYR A 90 -14.61 10.85 -3.18
CA TYR A 90 -13.20 10.70 -2.89
C TYR A 90 -12.42 11.91 -3.44
N ILE A 91 -11.66 12.60 -2.57
CA ILE A 91 -10.88 13.78 -2.96
C ILE A 91 -9.41 13.43 -3.18
N SER A 92 -8.78 12.80 -2.20
CA SER A 92 -7.35 12.47 -2.25
C SER A 92 -6.94 11.50 -1.16
N THR A 93 -5.75 10.93 -1.30
CA THR A 93 -5.09 10.11 -0.28
C THR A 93 -3.78 10.78 0.12
N GLU A 94 -3.59 10.99 1.41
CA GLU A 94 -2.28 11.31 1.96
C GLU A 94 -1.58 10.01 2.36
N LEU A 95 -0.45 9.73 1.71
CA LEU A 95 0.40 8.59 2.04
C LEU A 95 1.25 8.91 3.27
N LYS A 96 0.85 8.47 4.47
CA LYS A 96 1.78 8.52 5.61
C LYS A 96 2.64 7.27 5.62
N THR A 97 3.85 7.39 6.12
CA THR A 97 4.84 6.31 6.12
C THR A 97 5.36 6.10 7.53
N ALA A 98 5.42 4.84 7.94
CA ALA A 98 5.96 4.44 9.24
C ALA A 98 6.96 3.29 9.07
N LEU A 99 7.87 3.20 10.03
CA LEU A 99 8.72 2.04 10.21
C LEU A 99 8.22 1.29 11.44
N LEU A 100 7.94 0.00 11.28
CA LEU A 100 7.59 -0.87 12.38
C LEU A 100 8.78 -1.01 13.33
N THR A 101 8.50 -0.78 14.61
CA THR A 101 9.43 -1.00 15.72
C THR A 101 8.75 -1.85 16.77
N ASP A 102 9.53 -2.45 17.67
CA ASP A 102 9.03 -3.20 18.84
C ASP A 102 7.84 -4.14 18.56
N TRP A 103 7.90 -4.90 17.46
CA TRP A 103 6.93 -5.95 17.10
C TRP A 103 5.44 -5.55 17.07
N ALA A 104 5.10 -4.25 16.97
CA ALA A 104 3.74 -3.72 16.72
C ALA A 104 3.65 -2.18 16.94
N GLN A 105 4.78 -1.47 16.91
CA GLN A 105 4.84 -0.04 17.19
C GLN A 105 5.29 0.75 15.95
N PRO A 106 4.34 1.19 15.09
CA PRO A 106 4.61 2.11 14.00
C PRO A 106 5.24 3.41 14.50
N VAL A 107 6.42 3.74 13.99
CA VAL A 107 7.04 5.06 14.22
C VAL A 107 7.04 5.83 12.90
N PRO A 108 6.48 7.06 12.85
CA PRO A 108 6.54 7.88 11.65
C PRO A 108 7.99 8.00 11.15
N MET A 109 8.18 7.74 9.86
CA MET A 109 9.50 7.79 9.25
C MET A 109 10.11 9.19 9.33
N THR A 110 11.44 9.26 9.42
CA THR A 110 12.15 10.51 9.16
C THR A 110 11.94 10.94 7.71
N GLN A 111 12.22 12.22 7.40
CA GLN A 111 12.11 12.70 6.02
C GLN A 111 13.00 11.91 5.06
N GLU A 112 14.20 11.52 5.49
CA GLU A 112 15.15 10.74 4.68
C GLU A 112 14.62 9.33 4.41
N ASP A 113 14.19 8.62 5.45
CA ASP A 113 13.62 7.27 5.33
C ASP A 113 12.38 7.27 4.45
N ARG A 114 11.52 8.29 4.61
CA ARG A 114 10.32 8.46 3.80
C ARG A 114 10.66 8.66 2.32
N VAL A 115 11.64 9.50 2.00
CA VAL A 115 12.07 9.74 0.61
C VAL A 115 12.61 8.46 -0.01
N SER A 116 13.49 7.76 0.71
CA SER A 116 14.05 6.47 0.29
C SER A 116 12.96 5.43 0.02
N PHE A 117 12.00 5.30 0.94
CA PHE A 117 10.89 4.37 0.82
C PHE A 117 9.96 4.70 -0.36
N LEU A 118 9.52 5.96 -0.48
CA LEU A 118 8.66 6.36 -1.58
C LEU A 118 9.34 6.24 -2.94
N GLN A 119 10.66 6.49 -3.01
CA GLN A 119 11.41 6.30 -4.24
C GLN A 119 11.45 4.83 -4.67
N ASP A 120 11.70 3.90 -3.73
CA ASP A 120 11.62 2.45 -4.00
C ASP A 120 10.24 2.06 -4.57
N ILE A 121 9.16 2.56 -3.94
CA ILE A 121 7.78 2.25 -4.33
C ILE A 121 7.45 2.82 -5.70
N PHE A 122 7.71 4.10 -5.96
CA PHE A 122 7.34 4.74 -7.23
C PHE A 122 8.18 4.22 -8.41
N VAL A 123 9.47 3.98 -8.20
CA VAL A 123 10.32 3.35 -9.22
C VAL A 123 9.85 1.93 -9.51
N GLY A 124 9.58 1.14 -8.47
CA GLY A 124 9.05 -0.22 -8.61
C GLY A 124 7.68 -0.28 -9.29
N SER A 125 6.85 0.76 -9.09
CA SER A 125 5.51 0.88 -9.65
C SER A 125 5.49 1.49 -11.07
N HIS A 126 6.63 1.82 -11.65
CA HIS A 126 6.76 2.47 -12.97
C HIS A 126 6.04 3.82 -13.09
N TRP A 127 5.86 4.55 -11.98
CA TRP A 127 5.30 5.90 -12.02
C TRP A 127 6.30 6.85 -12.69
N LYS A 128 5.82 7.70 -13.60
CA LYS A 128 6.60 8.73 -14.29
C LYS A 128 6.20 10.11 -13.84
#